data_AF-A0A2W6DYA8-F1
#
_entry.id   AF-A0A2W6DYA8-F1
#
_cell.length_a   1.000
_cell.length_b   1.000
_cell.length_c   1.000
_cell.angle_alpha   90.00
_cell.angle_beta   90.00
_cell.angle_gamma   90.00
#
_symmetry.space_group_name_H-M   'P 1'
#
loop_
_entity.id
_entity.type
_entity.pdbx_description
1 polymer ?
#
loop_
_entity_poly.entity_id
_entity_poly.type
_entity_poly.pdbx_seq_one_letter_code
_entity_poly.pdbx_strand_id
1 'polypeptide(L)'
;MTAAEPSPEVDALYALSDILLRRYLLRDLLWCAPCDRPKVPLLLGRLSRYYACRGGGCPHPALPAKITEHRVWNRFVRQDGTVPPGLPPADRHERLRHELRRVVVGPEMTQLWLEWWQ
;
A
#
# COMPACT_ATOMS: atom_id res chain seq x y z
N MET A 1 31.98 21.02 -13.25
CA MET A 1 30.98 19.92 -13.27
C MET A 1 29.62 20.55 -13.05
N THR A 2 28.95 20.95 -14.13
CA THR A 2 27.59 21.51 -14.07
C THR A 2 26.62 20.36 -13.88
N ALA A 3 25.92 20.34 -12.74
CA ALA A 3 24.77 19.45 -12.57
C ALA A 3 23.76 19.78 -13.66
N ALA A 4 23.36 18.78 -14.45
CA ALA A 4 22.27 18.94 -15.40
C ALA A 4 21.00 19.30 -14.61
N GLU A 5 20.34 20.40 -14.95
CA GLU A 5 19.05 20.76 -14.37
C GLU A 5 18.03 19.66 -14.72
N PRO A 6 17.18 19.23 -13.76
CA PRO A 6 16.18 18.21 -14.03
C PRO A 6 15.20 18.68 -15.11
N SER A 7 14.87 17.79 -16.07
CA SER A 7 13.90 18.10 -17.11
C SER A 7 12.51 18.30 -16.49
N PRO A 8 11.76 19.36 -16.85
CA PRO A 8 10.41 19.60 -16.35
C PRO A 8 9.43 18.45 -16.65
N GLU A 9 9.70 17.66 -17.69
CA GLU A 9 8.89 16.49 -18.07
C GLU A 9 9.06 15.34 -17.07
N VAL A 10 10.28 15.17 -16.55
CA VAL A 10 10.62 14.17 -15.55
C VAL A 10 9.97 14.54 -14.21
N ASP A 11 10.00 15.82 -13.84
CA ASP A 11 9.35 16.32 -12.63
C ASP A 11 7.82 16.14 -12.69
N ALA A 12 7.20 16.43 -13.83
CA ALA A 12 5.77 16.20 -14.04
C ALA A 12 5.40 14.72 -13.90
N LEU A 13 6.24 13.81 -14.41
CA LEU A 13 6.02 12.37 -14.29
C LEU A 13 6.12 11.90 -12.83
N TYR A 14 7.11 12.41 -12.07
CA TYR A 14 7.21 12.12 -10.64
C TYR A 14 6.01 12.64 -9.86
N ALA A 15 5.58 13.88 -10.12
CA ALA A 15 4.41 14.46 -9.47
C ALA A 15 3.14 13.64 -9.74
N LEU A 16 2.93 13.19 -10.99
CA LEU A 16 1.80 12.33 -11.34
C LEU A 16 1.88 10.98 -10.63
N SER A 17 3.07 10.36 -10.60
CA SER A 17 3.30 9.10 -9.89
C SER A 17 2.93 9.23 -8.41
N ASP A 18 3.40 10.29 -7.75
CA ASP A 18 3.09 10.58 -6.35
C ASP A 18 1.59 10.74 -6.10
N ILE A 19 0.90 11.50 -6.96
CA ILE A 19 -0.56 11.67 -6.88
C ILE A 19 -1.28 10.32 -6.99
N LEU A 20 -0.85 9.47 -7.93
CA LEU A 20 -1.44 8.15 -8.12
C LEU A 20 -1.16 7.22 -6.93
N LEU A 21 0.07 7.22 -6.40
CA LEU A 21 0.47 6.41 -5.26
C LEU A 21 -0.25 6.81 -3.97
N ARG A 22 -0.50 8.10 -3.74
CA ARG A 22 -1.26 8.59 -2.57
C ARG A 22 -2.67 8.01 -2.47
N ARG A 23 -3.24 7.51 -3.57
CA ARG A 23 -4.55 6.85 -3.58
C ARG A 23 -4.52 5.45 -2.95
N TYR A 24 -3.34 4.88 -2.72
CA TYR A 24 -3.15 3.56 -2.13
C TYR A 24 -2.89 3.69 -0.63
N LEU A 25 -3.83 3.17 0.16
CA LEU A 25 -3.77 3.24 1.63
C LEU A 25 -2.61 2.40 2.18
N LEU A 26 -2.30 1.25 1.56
CA LEU A 26 -1.29 0.29 2.00
C LEU A 26 0.00 0.38 1.19
N ARG A 27 0.23 1.49 0.47
CA ARG A 27 1.52 1.74 -0.18
C ARG A 27 2.63 1.56 0.86
N ASP A 28 3.74 0.94 0.46
CA ASP A 28 4.91 0.68 1.30
C ASP A 28 4.70 -0.19 2.57
N LEU A 29 3.47 -0.65 2.85
CA LEU A 29 3.14 -1.45 4.03
C LEU A 29 2.81 -2.92 3.70
N LEU A 30 2.39 -3.24 2.48
CA LEU A 30 1.88 -4.57 2.14
C LEU A 30 2.98 -5.53 1.70
N TRP A 31 3.00 -6.72 2.29
CA TRP A 31 3.97 -7.79 2.05
C TRP A 31 3.29 -9.10 1.67
N CYS A 32 3.95 -9.92 0.86
CA CYS A 32 3.49 -11.24 0.47
C CYS A 32 4.29 -12.31 1.20
N ALA A 33 3.66 -13.11 2.07
CA ALA A 33 4.37 -14.17 2.79
C ALA A 33 4.99 -15.25 1.86
N PRO A 34 4.29 -15.75 0.81
CA PRO A 34 4.85 -16.78 -0.06
C PRO A 34 6.18 -16.46 -0.75
N CYS A 35 6.43 -15.19 -1.10
CA CYS A 35 7.67 -14.78 -1.77
C CYS A 35 8.52 -13.79 -0.97
N ASP A 36 8.10 -13.47 0.26
CA ASP A 36 8.70 -12.47 1.15
C ASP A 36 9.11 -11.16 0.45
N ARG A 37 8.20 -10.62 -0.37
CA ARG A 37 8.41 -9.37 -1.11
C ARG A 37 7.29 -8.37 -0.86
N PRO A 38 7.59 -7.07 -0.96
CA PRO A 38 6.57 -6.04 -0.93
C PRO A 38 5.62 -6.21 -2.12
N LYS A 39 4.32 -6.05 -1.85
CA LYS A 39 3.32 -5.87 -2.87
C LYS A 39 3.23 -4.38 -3.20
N VAL A 40 3.52 -4.03 -4.45
CA VAL A 40 3.53 -2.65 -4.93
C VAL A 40 2.17 -2.27 -5.53
N PRO A 41 1.78 -0.98 -5.44
CA PRO A 41 0.63 -0.45 -6.17
C PRO A 41 0.72 -0.73 -7.67
N LEU A 42 -0.39 -1.18 -8.24
CA LEU A 42 -0.53 -1.48 -9.66
C LEU A 42 -1.86 -0.93 -10.17
N LEU A 43 -1.80 -0.06 -11.19
CA LEU A 43 -2.97 0.47 -11.86
C LEU A 43 -3.24 -0.34 -13.14
N LEU A 44 -4.41 -0.96 -13.24
CA LEU A 44 -4.83 -1.73 -14.41
C LEU A 44 -6.06 -1.11 -15.07
N GLY A 45 -6.07 -1.07 -16.40
CA GLY A 45 -7.20 -0.61 -17.21
C GLY A 45 -7.68 0.80 -16.87
N ARG A 46 -9.00 1.02 -16.86
CA ARG A 46 -9.65 2.29 -16.52
C ARG A 46 -9.59 2.59 -15.01
N LEU A 47 -8.39 2.72 -14.47
CA LEU A 47 -8.11 3.12 -13.09
C LEU A 47 -8.46 2.09 -11.99
N SER A 48 -8.48 0.80 -12.33
CA SER A 48 -8.66 -0.24 -11.31
C SER A 48 -7.37 -0.41 -10.52
N ARG A 49 -7.45 -0.25 -9.20
CA ARG A 49 -6.30 -0.26 -8.29
C ARG A 49 -6.06 -1.65 -7.71
N TYR A 50 -4.83 -2.14 -7.79
CA TYR A 50 -4.40 -3.43 -7.27
C TYR A 50 -3.08 -3.34 -6.50
N TYR A 51 -2.77 -4.39 -5.75
CA TYR A 51 -1.44 -4.63 -5.20
C TYR A 51 -0.87 -5.94 -5.77
N ALA A 52 0.34 -5.91 -6.31
CA ALA A 52 0.99 -7.08 -6.90
C ALA A 52 2.43 -7.23 -6.43
N CYS A 53 2.96 -8.45 -6.40
CA CYS A 53 4.37 -8.67 -6.03
C CYS A 53 5.29 -8.09 -7.11
N ARG A 54 6.39 -7.46 -6.68
CA ARG A 54 7.41 -6.95 -7.60
C ARG A 54 8.29 -8.10 -8.13
N GLY A 55 8.47 -8.14 -9.45
CA GLY A 55 9.20 -9.19 -10.15
C GLY A 55 8.37 -10.46 -10.29
N GLY A 56 8.27 -10.98 -11.51
CA GLY A 56 7.49 -12.18 -11.83
C GLY A 56 7.90 -13.41 -11.00
N GLY A 57 7.05 -14.43 -11.02
CA GLY A 57 7.32 -15.73 -10.38
C GLY A 57 6.62 -15.97 -9.03
N CYS A 58 5.95 -14.96 -8.47
CA CYS A 58 5.06 -15.18 -7.33
C CYS A 58 3.70 -15.70 -7.82
N PRO A 59 3.19 -16.85 -7.32
CA PRO A 59 1.90 -17.39 -7.72
C PRO A 59 0.71 -16.60 -7.15
N HIS A 60 0.97 -15.67 -6.22
CA HIS A 60 -0.06 -14.84 -5.62
C HIS A 60 -0.59 -13.81 -6.62
N PRO A 61 -1.90 -13.82 -6.94
CA PRO A 61 -2.46 -12.88 -7.90
C PRO A 61 -2.47 -11.45 -7.33
N ALA A 62 -2.75 -10.51 -8.23
CA ALA A 62 -2.95 -9.12 -7.85
C ALA A 62 -4.19 -8.97 -6.95
N LEU A 63 -4.05 -8.24 -5.85
CA LEU A 63 -5.12 -8.05 -4.88
C LEU A 63 -5.89 -6.76 -5.18
N PRO A 64 -7.23 -6.78 -5.27
CA PRO A 64 -8.01 -5.56 -5.43
C PRO A 64 -7.76 -4.60 -4.26
N ALA A 65 -7.28 -3.39 -4.55
CA ALA A 65 -6.86 -2.46 -3.51
C ALA A 65 -8.03 -2.07 -2.62
N LYS A 66 -9.18 -1.69 -3.19
CA LYS A 66 -10.36 -1.24 -2.43
C LYS A 66 -10.79 -2.23 -1.33
N ILE A 67 -10.88 -3.52 -1.67
CA ILE A 67 -11.34 -4.55 -0.72
C ILE A 67 -10.24 -4.84 0.31
N THR A 68 -8.98 -4.94 -0.13
CA THR A 68 -7.83 -5.20 0.74
C THR A 68 -7.66 -4.08 1.77
N GLU A 69 -7.66 -2.83 1.32
CA GLU A 69 -7.55 -1.63 2.15
C GLU A 69 -8.69 -1.55 3.17
N HIS A 70 -9.92 -1.83 2.76
CA HIS A 70 -11.07 -1.86 3.66
C HIS A 70 -10.92 -2.92 4.76
N ARG A 71 -10.50 -4.14 4.40
CA ARG A 71 -10.28 -5.22 5.37
C ARG A 71 -9.18 -4.89 6.36
N VAL A 72 -8.05 -4.38 5.88
CA VAL A 72 -6.93 -3.97 6.74
C VAL A 72 -7.37 -2.85 7.67
N TRP A 73 -8.00 -1.80 7.16
CA TRP A 73 -8.45 -0.67 7.97
C TRP A 73 -9.42 -1.11 9.07
N ASN A 74 -10.42 -1.92 8.74
CA ASN A 74 -11.38 -2.41 9.73
C ASN A 74 -10.72 -3.30 10.78
N ARG A 75 -9.77 -4.16 10.37
CA ARG A 75 -9.03 -5.00 11.32
C ARG A 75 -8.17 -4.13 12.24
N PHE A 76 -7.49 -3.13 11.67
CA PHE A 76 -6.68 -2.17 12.40
C PHE A 76 -7.52 -1.44 13.45
N VAL A 77 -8.64 -0.82 13.08
CA VAL A 77 -9.53 -0.11 14.04
C VAL A 77 -10.09 -1.02 15.12
N ARG A 78 -10.34 -2.30 14.82
CA ARG A 78 -10.83 -3.27 15.84
C ARG A 78 -9.75 -3.68 16.84
N GLN A 79 -8.48 -3.65 16.43
CA GLN A 79 -7.34 -4.05 17.26
C GLN A 79 -6.70 -2.85 17.97
N ASP A 80 -6.59 -1.72 17.28
CA ASP A 80 -6.16 -0.42 17.82
C ASP A 80 -7.38 0.31 18.39
N GLY A 81 -7.56 0.18 19.71
CA GLY A 81 -8.62 0.87 20.46
C GLY A 81 -8.43 2.39 20.57
N THR A 82 -7.38 2.96 19.97
CA THR A 82 -7.03 4.39 20.11
C THR A 82 -7.31 5.22 18.87
N VAL A 83 -7.84 4.63 17.79
CA VAL A 83 -8.17 5.38 16.56
C VAL A 83 -9.32 6.36 16.84
N PRO A 84 -9.13 7.67 16.62
CA PRO A 84 -10.21 8.64 16.78
C PRO A 84 -11.38 8.33 15.84
N PRO A 85 -12.63 8.43 16.32
CA PRO A 85 -13.78 8.30 15.45
C PRO A 85 -13.74 9.39 14.37
N GLY A 86 -13.95 8.99 13.11
CA GLY A 86 -14.01 9.94 11.99
C GLY A 86 -12.67 10.31 11.35
N LEU A 87 -11.57 9.58 11.62
CA LEU A 87 -10.28 9.85 10.97
C LEU A 87 -10.44 9.97 9.43
N PRO A 88 -10.07 11.12 8.84
CA PRO A 88 -10.20 11.35 7.40
C PRO A 88 -9.45 10.31 6.57
N PRO A 89 -9.97 9.89 5.40
CA PRO A 89 -9.29 8.92 4.54
C PRO A 89 -7.85 9.30 4.16
N ALA A 90 -7.54 10.59 4.07
CA ALA A 90 -6.22 11.10 3.73
C ALA A 90 -5.16 10.77 4.82
N ASP A 91 -5.56 10.72 6.09
CA ASP A 91 -4.66 10.55 7.22
C ASP A 91 -4.46 9.08 7.61
N ARG A 92 -5.31 8.20 7.08
CA ARG A 92 -5.30 6.77 7.42
C ARG A 92 -3.98 6.08 7.08
N HIS A 93 -3.33 6.49 5.98
CA HIS A 93 -2.06 5.89 5.61
C HIS A 93 -0.98 6.20 6.65
N GLU A 94 -0.84 7.47 7.04
CA GLU A 94 0.17 7.87 8.02
C GLU A 94 -0.10 7.21 9.36
N ARG A 95 -1.37 7.13 9.77
CA ARG A 95 -1.76 6.40 10.97
C ARG A 95 -1.35 4.92 10.91
N LEU A 96 -1.62 4.23 9.80
CA LEU A 96 -1.18 2.83 9.64
C LEU A 96 0.34 2.70 9.68
N ARG A 97 1.07 3.62 9.06
CA ARG A 97 2.54 3.59 9.01
C ARG A 97 3.18 3.86 10.38
N HIS A 98 2.53 4.69 11.19
CA HIS A 98 2.96 4.97 12.56
C HIS A 98 2.81 3.74 13.47
N GLU A 99 1.70 3.00 13.36
CA GLU A 99 1.39 1.88 14.27
C GLU A 99 1.90 0.52 13.77
N LEU A 100 1.95 0.33 12.45
CA LEU A 100 2.29 -0.96 11.84
C LEU A 100 3.68 -0.95 11.23
N ARG A 101 4.43 -2.01 11.53
CA ARG A 101 5.66 -2.36 10.82
C ARG A 101 5.37 -2.79 9.39
N ARG A 102 4.38 -3.67 9.21
CA ARG A 102 3.89 -4.13 7.90
C ARG A 102 2.56 -4.86 8.00
N VAL A 103 1.92 -5.04 6.86
CA VAL A 103 0.75 -5.89 6.66
C VAL A 103 1.15 -7.06 5.80
N VAL A 104 1.01 -8.28 6.31
CA VAL A 104 1.41 -9.50 5.60
C VAL A 104 0.19 -10.22 5.05
N VAL A 105 0.20 -10.48 3.76
CA VAL A 105 -0.77 -11.34 3.06
C VAL A 105 -0.28 -12.77 3.17
N GLY A 106 -1.07 -13.61 3.86
CA GLY A 106 -0.79 -15.03 4.04
C GLY A 106 -0.99 -15.85 2.77
N PRO A 107 -0.67 -17.16 2.80
CA PRO A 107 -0.84 -18.06 1.66
C PRO A 107 -2.26 -18.04 1.10
N GLU A 108 -3.25 -18.00 1.99
CA GLU A 108 -4.64 -17.71 1.66
C GLU A 108 -4.82 -16.19 1.54
N MET A 109 -5.24 -15.68 0.38
CA MET A 109 -5.34 -14.23 0.11
C MET A 109 -6.27 -13.45 1.05
N THR A 110 -7.14 -14.15 1.77
CA THR A 110 -8.04 -13.62 2.80
C THR A 110 -7.34 -13.41 4.13
N GLN A 111 -6.21 -14.09 4.35
CA GLN A 111 -5.42 -14.02 5.55
C GLN A 111 -4.54 -12.78 5.51
N LEU A 112 -4.87 -11.84 6.41
CA LEU A 112 -4.15 -10.57 6.57
C LEU A 112 -3.66 -10.49 8.02
N TRP A 113 -2.35 -10.39 8.20
CA TRP A 113 -1.72 -10.19 9.49
C TRP A 113 -1.22 -8.75 9.62
N LEU A 114 -1.57 -8.09 10.71
CA LEU A 114 -1.05 -6.78 11.06
C LEU A 114 0.13 -6.99 12.00
N GLU A 115 1.32 -6.61 11.57
CA GLU A 115 2.51 -6.63 12.40
C GLU A 115 2.76 -5.22 12.93
N TRP A 116 2.70 -5.07 14.25
CA TRP A 116 2.82 -3.80 14.97
C TRP A 116 4.29 -3.49 15.27
N TRP A 117 4.63 -2.22 15.46
CA TRP A 117 5.87 -1.86 16.14
C TRP A 117 5.74 -2.28 17.62
N GLN A 118 6.73 -3.00 18.15
CA GLN A 118 6.75 -3.44 19.54
C GLN A 118 6.92 -2.26 20.51
#